data_AF-A0A4P9YZP6-F1
#
_entry.id   AF-A0A4P9YZP6-F1
#
_cell.length_a   1.000
_cell.length_b   1.000
_cell.length_c   1.000
_cell.angle_alpha   90.00
_cell.angle_beta   90.00
_cell.angle_gamma   90.00
#
_symmetry.space_group_name_H-M   'P 1'
#
loop_
_entity.id
_entity.type
_entity.pdbx_description
1 polymer ?
#
loop_
_entity_poly.entity_id
_entity_poly.type
_entity_poly.pdbx_seq_one_letter_code
_entity_poly.pdbx_strand_id
1 'polypeptide(L)'
;TRIFFSGLFDVQFRDFFIADELCSLGYLFTMLQLTACTYATDWDDLDDHCDYQRSWVTPAIAALPPFWRLMQCLRRYYDSKAAWPHLANAFKYSGTIAITFLAAADRITQLTVWNVLWIVVSVFITGYATFWDLYMDWGFFQPNSKHPLLRDELVFPYKSAYYFAMGSDLLLRAAWLLNISPSLWGIFYDHRIVAFVLAVLEILRRFQWNFYRMENEHVNNCGNFRAIREIPLPFALELFDNRRSQVEPATPGLHSAFANECHTLGPDASANEHASLLHAHTAYPSSGS
;
A
#
# COMPACT_ATOMS: atom_id res chain seq x y z
N THR A 1 15.02 12.65 -8.70
CA THR A 1 16.19 13.21 -7.98
C THR A 1 16.22 12.83 -6.50
N ARG A 2 15.12 12.99 -5.73
CA ARG A 2 15.10 12.68 -4.27
C ARG A 2 15.42 11.23 -3.91
N ILE A 3 15.07 10.26 -4.78
CA ILE A 3 15.33 8.82 -4.55
C ILE A 3 16.83 8.49 -4.67
N PHE A 4 17.55 9.08 -5.61
CA PHE A 4 18.99 8.82 -5.78
C PHE A 4 19.83 9.38 -4.62
N PHE A 5 19.32 10.43 -3.96
CA PHE A 5 19.89 11.02 -2.76
C PHE A 5 19.11 10.61 -1.49
N SER A 6 18.61 9.36 -1.47
CA SER A 6 17.90 8.80 -0.33
C SER A 6 18.78 8.90 0.93
N GLY A 7 18.30 9.62 1.95
CA GLY A 7 19.05 9.89 3.19
C GLY A 7 19.28 11.37 3.46
N LEU A 8 19.36 12.20 2.43
CA LEU A 8 19.65 13.64 2.58
C LEU A 8 18.38 14.49 2.70
N PHE A 9 17.27 14.03 2.11
CA PHE A 9 16.00 14.75 2.08
C PHE A 9 14.96 14.08 2.97
N ASP A 10 13.94 14.84 3.38
CA ASP A 10 12.73 14.30 3.98
C ASP A 10 12.10 13.26 3.03
N VAL A 11 11.46 12.23 3.58
CA VAL A 11 10.89 11.14 2.79
C VAL A 11 9.37 11.20 2.85
N GLN A 12 8.75 11.51 1.72
CA GLN A 12 7.29 11.57 1.57
C GLN A 12 6.72 10.24 1.05
N PHE A 13 5.38 10.09 1.10
CA PHE A 13 4.68 8.90 0.61
C PHE A 13 5.11 8.50 -0.81
N ARG A 14 5.05 9.46 -1.73
CA ARG A 14 5.45 9.28 -3.13
C ARG A 14 6.89 8.79 -3.29
N ASP A 15 7.82 9.26 -2.46
CA ASP A 15 9.24 8.95 -2.61
C ASP A 15 9.52 7.48 -2.28
N PHE A 16 8.91 6.98 -1.20
CA PHE A 16 9.07 5.57 -0.83
C PHE A 16 8.17 4.64 -1.67
N PHE A 17 7.03 5.13 -2.14
CA PHE A 17 6.16 4.39 -3.06
C PHE A 17 6.87 4.10 -4.38
N ILE A 18 7.42 5.12 -5.05
CA ILE A 18 8.15 4.93 -6.31
C ILE A 18 9.40 4.06 -6.11
N ALA A 19 10.11 4.23 -4.99
CA ALA A 19 11.28 3.42 -4.71
C ALA A 19 10.93 1.94 -4.47
N ASP A 20 9.71 1.63 -4.01
CA ASP A 20 9.23 0.24 -3.93
C ASP A 20 8.97 -0.35 -5.32
N GLU A 21 8.48 0.45 -6.26
CA GLU A 21 8.34 0.03 -7.67
C GLU A 21 9.71 -0.25 -8.31
N LEU A 22 10.73 0.56 -7.99
CA LEU A 22 12.09 0.33 -8.49
C LEU A 22 12.67 -1.02 -8.02
N CYS A 23 12.26 -1.53 -6.85
CA CYS A 23 12.72 -2.84 -6.35
C CYS A 23 12.32 -4.00 -7.28
N SER A 24 11.23 -3.84 -8.02
CA SER A 24 10.76 -4.84 -8.98
C SER A 24 11.43 -4.71 -10.34
N LEU A 25 12.17 -3.62 -10.58
CA LEU A 25 12.96 -3.41 -11.81
C LEU A 25 14.39 -3.95 -11.71
N GLY A 26 14.73 -4.74 -10.69
CA GLY A 26 16.08 -5.28 -10.50
C GLY A 26 16.63 -6.03 -11.73
N TYR A 27 15.78 -6.80 -12.41
CA TYR A 27 16.13 -7.48 -13.67
C TYR A 27 16.44 -6.49 -14.81
N LEU A 28 15.68 -5.40 -14.89
CA LEU A 28 15.95 -4.34 -15.88
C LEU A 28 17.33 -3.71 -15.64
N PHE A 29 17.69 -3.42 -14.39
CA PHE A 29 19.00 -2.85 -14.06
C PHE A 29 20.17 -3.77 -14.46
N THR A 30 20.05 -5.08 -14.26
CA THR A 30 21.08 -6.03 -14.69
C THR A 30 21.14 -6.19 -16.21
N MET A 31 19.99 -6.11 -16.91
CA MET A 31 19.96 -6.11 -18.37
C MET A 31 20.56 -4.82 -18.96
N LEU A 32 20.41 -3.67 -18.30
CA LEU A 32 21.07 -2.43 -18.69
C LEU A 32 22.59 -2.53 -18.58
N GLN A 33 23.10 -3.20 -17.55
CA GLN A 33 24.54 -3.50 -17.43
C GLN A 33 25.02 -4.35 -18.59
N LEU A 34 24.31 -5.44 -18.92
CA LEU A 34 24.66 -6.29 -20.05
C LEU A 34 24.65 -5.49 -21.36
N THR A 35 23.58 -4.72 -21.60
CA THR A 35 23.44 -3.87 -22.79
C THR A 35 24.59 -2.86 -22.90
N ALA A 36 24.94 -2.19 -21.80
CA ALA A 36 26.05 -1.24 -21.80
C ALA A 36 27.39 -1.92 -22.10
N CYS A 37 27.62 -3.13 -21.57
CA CYS A 37 28.81 -3.91 -21.88
C CYS A 37 28.85 -4.32 -23.35
N THR A 38 27.75 -4.87 -23.88
CA THR A 38 27.64 -5.30 -25.29
C THR A 38 27.91 -4.17 -26.28
N TYR A 39 27.44 -2.96 -25.95
CA TYR A 39 27.65 -1.77 -26.78
C TYR A 39 29.08 -1.26 -26.70
N ALA A 40 29.74 -1.41 -25.54
CA ALA A 40 31.13 -0.99 -25.36
C ALA A 40 32.14 -1.92 -26.03
N THR A 41 31.76 -3.17 -26.30
CA THR A 41 32.62 -4.19 -26.94
C THR A 41 32.26 -4.42 -28.41
N ASP A 42 31.42 -3.56 -29.02
CA ASP A 42 30.94 -3.70 -30.40
C ASP A 42 30.37 -5.09 -30.72
N TRP A 43 29.78 -5.76 -29.72
CA TRP A 43 29.23 -7.12 -29.81
C TRP A 43 30.26 -8.23 -30.07
N ASP A 44 31.55 -7.92 -30.00
CA ASP A 44 32.64 -8.89 -30.15
C ASP A 44 32.90 -9.65 -28.83
N ASP A 45 33.12 -10.98 -28.96
CA ASP A 45 33.49 -11.90 -27.87
C ASP A 45 32.80 -11.62 -26.53
N LEU A 46 31.47 -11.53 -26.58
CA LEU A 46 30.58 -11.14 -25.49
C LEU A 46 30.72 -12.01 -24.24
N ASP A 47 30.95 -13.31 -24.40
CA ASP A 47 31.08 -14.23 -23.26
C ASP A 47 32.37 -13.98 -22.46
N ASP A 48 33.44 -13.53 -23.12
CA ASP A 48 34.72 -13.23 -22.48
C ASP A 48 34.76 -11.82 -21.89
N HIS A 49 34.17 -10.83 -22.59
CA HIS A 49 34.21 -9.43 -22.15
C HIS A 49 33.06 -9.06 -21.20
N CYS A 50 31.91 -9.74 -21.32
CA CYS A 50 30.67 -9.41 -20.61
C CYS A 50 30.14 -10.56 -19.74
N ASP A 51 31.01 -11.27 -19.02
CA ASP A 51 30.61 -12.27 -18.02
C ASP A 51 29.94 -11.61 -16.80
N TYR A 52 28.67 -11.25 -16.97
CA TYR A 52 27.82 -10.69 -15.92
C TYR A 52 27.41 -11.75 -14.88
N GLN A 53 27.52 -13.05 -15.21
CA GLN A 53 27.12 -14.12 -14.30
C GLN A 53 28.14 -14.32 -13.17
N ARG A 54 29.44 -14.16 -13.47
CA ARG A 54 30.52 -14.25 -12.47
C ARG A 54 31.00 -12.90 -11.92
N SER A 55 30.35 -11.80 -12.29
CA SER A 55 30.72 -10.46 -11.83
C SER A 55 30.05 -10.06 -10.51
N TRP A 56 30.84 -9.50 -9.58
CA TRP A 56 30.35 -8.84 -8.36
C TRP A 56 29.67 -7.49 -8.63
N VAL A 57 29.80 -6.92 -9.84
CA VAL A 57 29.10 -5.70 -10.24
C VAL A 57 27.59 -5.96 -10.38
N THR A 58 27.23 -7.14 -10.88
CA THR A 58 25.83 -7.54 -11.10
C THR A 58 24.96 -7.50 -9.84
N PRO A 59 25.33 -8.14 -8.70
CA PRO A 59 24.56 -8.01 -7.47
C PRO A 59 24.58 -6.60 -6.89
N ALA A 60 25.65 -5.82 -7.10
CA ALA A 60 25.70 -4.43 -6.64
C ALA A 60 24.67 -3.55 -7.37
N ILE A 61 24.56 -3.70 -8.70
CA ILE A 61 23.54 -3.01 -9.51
C ILE A 61 22.14 -3.47 -9.15
N ALA A 62 21.92 -4.79 -9.01
CA ALA A 62 20.62 -5.33 -8.59
C ALA A 62 20.20 -4.87 -7.19
N ALA A 63 21.16 -4.60 -6.30
CA ALA A 63 20.91 -4.13 -4.94
C ALA A 63 20.68 -2.60 -4.84
N LEU A 64 20.82 -1.83 -5.93
CA LEU A 64 20.63 -0.37 -5.88
C LEU A 64 19.21 0.03 -5.43
N PRO A 65 18.11 -0.53 -6.00
CA PRO A 65 16.77 -0.20 -5.53
C PRO A 65 16.50 -0.51 -4.05
N PRO A 66 16.77 -1.73 -3.52
CA PRO A 66 16.56 -1.99 -2.10
C PRO A 66 17.52 -1.19 -1.22
N PHE A 67 18.71 -0.81 -1.69
CA PHE A 67 19.60 0.10 -0.98
C PHE A 67 18.99 1.50 -0.81
N TRP A 68 18.40 2.08 -1.87
CA TRP A 68 17.70 3.36 -1.73
C TRP A 68 16.53 3.28 -0.74
N ARG A 69 15.77 2.18 -0.75
CA ARG A 69 14.71 1.94 0.24
C ARG A 69 15.24 1.83 1.66
N LEU A 70 16.32 1.09 1.86
CA LEU A 70 16.99 0.99 3.16
C LEU A 70 17.37 2.39 3.69
N MET A 71 18.02 3.21 2.86
CA MET A 71 18.40 4.57 3.25
C MET A 71 17.20 5.46 3.57
N GLN A 72 16.09 5.34 2.83
CA GLN A 72 14.85 6.04 3.16
C GLN A 72 14.26 5.59 4.51
N CYS A 73 14.27 4.29 4.80
CA CYS A 73 13.78 3.75 6.08
C CYS A 73 14.63 4.27 7.25
N LEU A 74 15.96 4.26 7.12
CA LEU A 74 16.88 4.80 8.12
C LEU A 74 16.70 6.32 8.30
N ARG A 75 16.46 7.05 7.21
CA ARG A 75 16.20 8.49 7.29
C ARG A 75 14.91 8.79 8.05
N ARG A 76 13.83 8.07 7.75
CA ARG A 76 12.56 8.25 8.47
C ARG A 76 12.70 7.90 9.95
N TYR A 77 13.46 6.86 10.29
CA TYR A 77 13.79 6.56 11.68
C TYR A 77 14.58 7.71 12.33
N TYR A 78 15.57 8.27 11.63
CA TYR A 78 16.34 9.40 12.14
C TYR A 78 15.46 10.62 12.42
N ASP A 79 14.53 10.94 11.51
CA ASP A 79 13.64 12.11 11.63
C ASP A 79 12.54 11.91 12.69
N SER A 80 11.91 10.74 12.75
CA SER A 80 10.77 10.48 13.66
C SER A 80 11.16 9.87 15.01
N LYS A 81 12.36 9.30 15.13
CA LYS A 81 12.83 8.45 16.25
C LYS A 81 11.94 7.23 16.55
N ALA A 82 10.96 6.93 15.68
CA ALA A 82 10.07 5.80 15.86
C ALA A 82 10.67 4.54 15.24
N ALA A 83 11.08 3.58 16.07
CA ALA A 83 11.63 2.31 15.59
C ALA A 83 10.61 1.54 14.72
N TRP A 84 9.34 1.56 15.12
CA TRP A 84 8.24 1.03 14.34
C TRP A 84 7.55 2.15 13.54
N PRO A 85 7.24 1.97 12.24
CA PRO A 85 7.53 0.80 11.39
C PRO A 85 8.91 0.86 10.70
N HIS A 86 9.71 1.91 10.93
CA HIS A 86 10.85 2.25 10.07
C HIS A 86 11.99 1.22 10.09
N LEU A 87 12.45 0.77 11.25
CA LEU A 87 13.54 -0.20 11.36
C LEU A 87 13.10 -1.61 10.91
N ALA A 88 11.84 -1.95 11.15
CA ALA A 88 11.27 -3.19 10.66
C ALA A 88 11.24 -3.22 9.12
N ASN A 89 10.86 -2.11 8.49
CA ASN A 89 10.95 -1.99 7.03
C ASN A 89 12.41 -1.97 6.54
N ALA A 90 13.33 -1.35 7.27
CA ALA A 90 14.77 -1.38 6.96
C ALA A 90 15.30 -2.82 6.93
N PHE A 91 14.88 -3.65 7.90
CA PHE A 91 15.24 -5.06 7.97
C PHE A 91 14.81 -5.85 6.72
N LYS A 92 13.61 -5.56 6.19
CA LYS A 92 13.11 -6.13 4.93
C LYS A 92 14.08 -5.92 3.77
N TYR A 93 14.53 -4.68 3.57
CA TYR A 93 15.40 -4.33 2.45
C TYR A 93 16.85 -4.75 2.68
N SER A 94 17.36 -4.72 3.92
CA SER A 94 18.67 -5.30 4.22
C SER A 94 18.70 -6.81 3.94
N GLY A 95 17.60 -7.51 4.25
CA GLY A 95 17.43 -8.92 3.88
C GLY A 95 17.45 -9.13 2.38
N THR A 96 16.77 -8.27 1.62
CA THR A 96 16.74 -8.32 0.15
C THR A 96 18.14 -8.12 -0.46
N ILE A 97 18.93 -7.20 0.10
CA ILE A 97 20.34 -7.02 -0.28
C ILE A 97 21.13 -8.28 0.05
N ALA A 98 21.00 -8.81 1.26
CA ALA A 98 21.73 -10.00 1.70
C ALA A 98 21.47 -11.22 0.79
N ILE A 99 20.20 -11.53 0.47
CA ILE A 99 19.89 -12.66 -0.43
C ILE A 99 20.45 -12.44 -1.85
N THR A 100 20.53 -11.20 -2.32
CA THR A 100 21.08 -10.87 -3.65
C THR A 100 22.59 -11.15 -3.69
N PHE A 101 23.32 -10.77 -2.65
CA PHE A 101 24.76 -11.03 -2.54
C PHE A 101 25.08 -12.49 -2.26
N LEU A 102 24.29 -13.18 -1.43
CA LEU A 102 24.43 -14.61 -1.17
C LEU A 102 24.23 -15.44 -2.44
N ALA A 103 23.27 -15.06 -3.28
CA ALA A 103 23.06 -15.69 -4.57
C ALA A 103 24.24 -15.49 -5.53
N ALA A 104 24.83 -14.29 -5.54
CA ALA A 104 26.04 -14.04 -6.33
C ALA A 104 27.24 -14.83 -5.79
N ALA A 105 27.39 -14.92 -4.47
CA ALA A 105 28.43 -15.74 -3.85
C ALA A 105 28.32 -17.21 -4.26
N ASP A 106 27.10 -17.76 -4.26
CA ASP A 106 26.82 -19.11 -4.75
C ASP A 106 27.18 -19.27 -6.24
N ARG A 107 26.78 -18.32 -7.12
CA ARG A 107 27.13 -18.36 -8.55
C ARG A 107 28.61 -18.34 -8.83
N ILE A 108 29.33 -17.45 -8.15
CA ILE A 108 30.74 -17.15 -8.43
C ILE A 108 31.65 -18.24 -7.86
N THR A 109 31.37 -18.69 -6.64
CA THR A 109 32.26 -19.62 -5.93
C THR A 109 31.81 -21.07 -6.03
N GLN A 110 30.53 -21.32 -6.32
CA GLN A 110 29.92 -22.65 -6.47
C GLN A 110 30.11 -23.56 -5.24
N LEU A 111 30.19 -22.96 -4.04
CA LEU A 111 30.30 -23.71 -2.78
C LEU A 111 28.92 -23.95 -2.17
N THR A 112 28.66 -25.21 -1.78
CA THR A 112 27.40 -25.64 -1.15
C THR A 112 27.01 -24.80 0.07
N VAL A 113 27.99 -24.29 0.82
CA VAL A 113 27.73 -23.45 2.00
C VAL A 113 26.96 -22.17 1.64
N TRP A 114 27.27 -21.54 0.51
CA TRP A 114 26.59 -20.33 0.06
C TRP A 114 25.19 -20.63 -0.44
N ASN A 115 25.01 -21.76 -1.14
CA ASN A 115 23.69 -22.23 -1.55
C ASN A 115 22.76 -22.47 -0.34
N VAL A 116 23.23 -23.20 0.67
CA VAL A 116 22.44 -23.49 1.88
C VAL A 116 22.10 -22.21 2.63
N LEU A 117 23.08 -21.32 2.81
CA LEU A 117 22.87 -20.04 3.48
C LEU A 117 21.87 -19.17 2.69
N TRP A 118 21.99 -19.12 1.36
CA TRP A 118 21.06 -18.42 0.50
C TRP A 118 19.63 -18.96 0.65
N ILE A 119 19.42 -20.28 0.65
CA ILE A 119 18.08 -20.89 0.81
C ILE A 119 17.48 -20.49 2.16
N VAL A 120 18.21 -20.67 3.27
CA VAL A 120 17.71 -20.40 4.62
C VAL A 120 17.35 -18.93 4.77
N VAL A 121 18.23 -18.02 4.36
CA VAL A 121 17.98 -16.57 4.45
C VAL A 121 16.85 -16.16 3.51
N SER A 122 16.77 -16.73 2.31
CA SER A 122 15.71 -16.42 1.34
C SER A 122 14.33 -16.83 1.83
N VAL A 123 14.19 -18.01 2.44
CA VAL A 123 12.92 -18.46 3.03
C VAL A 123 12.47 -17.50 4.14
N PHE A 124 13.39 -17.15 5.04
CA PHE A 124 13.09 -16.27 6.17
C PHE A 124 12.71 -14.85 5.71
N ILE A 125 13.52 -14.24 4.83
CA ILE A 125 13.27 -12.88 4.33
C ILE A 125 12.02 -12.83 3.45
N THR A 126 11.77 -13.86 2.64
CA THR A 126 10.54 -13.95 1.82
C THR A 126 9.30 -14.07 2.68
N GLY A 127 9.34 -14.90 3.73
CA GLY A 127 8.25 -14.99 4.71
C GLY A 127 8.00 -13.66 5.40
N TYR A 128 9.07 -12.98 5.86
CA TYR A 128 8.97 -11.66 6.50
C TYR A 128 8.39 -10.60 5.54
N ALA A 129 8.86 -10.55 4.30
CA ALA A 129 8.38 -9.59 3.31
C ALA A 129 6.93 -9.86 2.90
N THR A 130 6.52 -11.13 2.79
CA THR A 130 5.12 -11.49 2.54
C THR A 130 4.23 -11.06 3.70
N PHE A 131 4.66 -11.33 4.94
CA PHE A 131 3.95 -10.84 6.12
C PHE A 131 3.83 -9.31 6.10
N TRP A 132 4.90 -8.60 5.75
CA TRP A 132 4.89 -7.15 5.62
C TRP A 132 3.84 -6.68 4.61
N ASP A 133 3.81 -7.25 3.41
CA ASP A 133 2.90 -6.82 2.36
C ASP A 133 1.43 -7.06 2.77
N LEU A 134 1.13 -8.22 3.36
CA LEU A 134 -0.24 -8.53 3.81
C LEU A 134 -0.66 -7.68 5.02
N TYR A 135 0.18 -7.60 6.05
CA TYR A 135 -0.18 -6.96 7.32
C TYR A 135 0.00 -5.44 7.28
N MET A 136 1.18 -4.95 6.91
CA MET A 136 1.50 -3.52 6.96
C MET A 136 0.98 -2.77 5.75
N ASP A 137 1.21 -3.31 4.55
CA ASP A 137 0.92 -2.56 3.32
C ASP A 137 -0.57 -2.64 2.97
N TRP A 138 -1.19 -3.81 3.11
CA TRP A 138 -2.60 -4.03 2.79
C TRP A 138 -3.53 -3.93 4.00
N GLY A 139 -3.01 -4.04 5.22
CA GLY A 139 -3.82 -3.93 6.44
C GLY A 139 -4.67 -5.17 6.75
N PHE A 140 -4.26 -6.34 6.24
CA PHE A 140 -4.94 -7.61 6.48
C PHE A 140 -4.55 -8.21 7.84
N PHE A 141 -5.24 -9.28 8.24
CA PHE A 141 -5.12 -9.93 9.55
C PHE A 141 -5.57 -9.09 10.75
N GLN A 142 -6.69 -8.37 10.60
CA GLN A 142 -7.31 -7.68 11.73
C GLN A 142 -8.13 -8.68 12.57
N PRO A 143 -7.74 -8.95 13.85
CA PRO A 143 -8.31 -10.03 14.65
C PRO A 143 -9.79 -9.83 15.04
N ASN A 144 -10.34 -8.61 14.89
CA ASN A 144 -11.73 -8.27 15.25
C ASN A 144 -12.59 -7.83 14.05
N SER A 145 -12.22 -8.22 12.84
CA SER A 145 -12.92 -7.82 11.62
C SER A 145 -14.18 -8.64 11.35
N LYS A 146 -15.19 -8.02 10.75
CA LYS A 146 -16.41 -8.66 10.21
C LYS A 146 -16.09 -9.70 9.13
N HIS A 147 -14.90 -9.64 8.54
CA HIS A 147 -14.44 -10.55 7.49
C HIS A 147 -13.13 -11.22 7.93
N PRO A 148 -13.08 -12.56 8.06
CA PRO A 148 -11.90 -13.24 8.60
C PRO A 148 -10.68 -12.93 7.73
N LEU A 149 -9.59 -12.49 8.38
CA LEU A 149 -8.31 -12.09 7.78
C LEU A 149 -8.32 -10.78 6.96
N LEU A 150 -9.48 -10.16 6.69
CA LEU A 150 -9.57 -8.90 5.95
C LEU A 150 -9.84 -7.74 6.92
N ARG A 151 -9.70 -6.50 6.45
CA ARG A 151 -10.15 -5.30 7.18
C ARG A 151 -11.65 -5.07 7.02
N ASP A 152 -12.23 -4.26 7.91
CA ASP A 152 -13.67 -3.96 7.90
C ASP A 152 -14.10 -3.08 6.71
N GLU A 153 -13.29 -2.07 6.38
CA GLU A 153 -13.56 -1.12 5.30
C GLU A 153 -12.88 -1.57 4.00
N LEU A 154 -13.65 -2.18 3.10
CA LEU A 154 -13.20 -2.64 1.79
C LEU A 154 -13.83 -1.79 0.69
N VAL A 155 -13.01 -1.29 -0.25
CA VAL A 155 -13.48 -0.48 -1.37
C VAL A 155 -13.93 -1.37 -2.53
N PHE A 156 -13.29 -2.53 -2.73
CA PHE A 156 -13.67 -3.44 -3.81
C PHE A 156 -14.85 -4.34 -3.41
N PRO A 157 -15.86 -4.51 -4.29
CA PRO A 157 -17.04 -5.30 -3.97
C PRO A 157 -16.77 -6.81 -3.84
N TYR A 158 -15.74 -7.32 -4.53
CA TYR A 158 -15.45 -8.76 -4.60
C TYR A 158 -14.41 -9.19 -3.57
N LYS A 159 -14.86 -9.86 -2.50
CA LYS A 159 -13.98 -10.40 -1.44
C LYS A 159 -12.98 -11.46 -1.94
N SER A 160 -13.37 -12.22 -2.95
CA SER A 160 -12.51 -13.23 -3.58
C SER A 160 -11.23 -12.64 -4.16
N ALA A 161 -11.27 -11.38 -4.65
CA ALA A 161 -10.10 -10.70 -5.17
C ALA A 161 -9.02 -10.50 -4.10
N TYR A 162 -9.42 -10.21 -2.86
CA TYR A 162 -8.50 -10.04 -1.73
C TYR A 162 -7.82 -11.36 -1.35
N TYR A 163 -8.58 -12.46 -1.24
CA TYR A 163 -8.00 -13.78 -0.95
C TYR A 163 -7.12 -14.30 -2.10
N PHE A 164 -7.51 -14.04 -3.35
CA PHE A 164 -6.67 -14.30 -4.52
C PHE A 164 -5.38 -13.49 -4.46
N ALA A 165 -5.45 -12.21 -4.06
CA ALA A 165 -4.28 -11.36 -3.93
C ALA A 165 -3.30 -11.88 -2.87
N MET A 166 -3.81 -12.40 -1.74
CA MET A 166 -2.98 -13.03 -0.72
C MET A 166 -2.22 -14.25 -1.25
N GLY A 167 -2.93 -15.16 -1.94
CA GLY A 167 -2.31 -16.36 -2.50
C GLY A 167 -1.32 -16.05 -3.62
N SER A 168 -1.71 -15.16 -4.54
CA SER A 168 -0.88 -14.77 -5.68
C SER A 168 0.38 -13.99 -5.26
N ASP A 169 0.32 -13.11 -4.25
CA ASP A 169 1.54 -12.40 -3.78
C ASP A 169 2.59 -13.37 -3.24
N LEU A 170 2.18 -14.34 -2.41
CA LEU A 170 3.09 -15.36 -1.88
C LEU A 170 3.75 -16.18 -3.01
N LEU A 171 2.94 -16.66 -3.96
CA LEU A 171 3.43 -17.47 -5.08
C LEU A 171 4.36 -16.68 -6.00
N LEU A 172 3.97 -15.47 -6.40
CA LEU A 172 4.74 -14.63 -7.31
C LEU A 172 6.03 -14.11 -6.65
N ARG A 173 6.01 -13.85 -5.33
CA ARG A 173 7.22 -13.51 -4.58
C ARG A 173 8.18 -14.70 -4.49
N ALA A 174 7.68 -15.91 -4.25
CA ALA A 174 8.51 -17.11 -4.32
C ALA A 174 9.08 -17.32 -5.74
N ALA A 175 8.29 -17.00 -6.78
CA ALA A 175 8.75 -17.06 -8.16
C ALA A 175 9.87 -16.05 -8.46
N TRP A 176 9.86 -14.86 -7.84
CA TRP A 176 10.95 -13.89 -7.99
C TRP A 176 12.30 -14.42 -7.47
N LEU A 177 12.32 -15.29 -6.45
CA LEU A 177 13.57 -15.93 -6.01
C LEU A 177 14.22 -16.77 -7.10
N LEU A 178 13.44 -17.30 -8.06
CA LEU A 178 13.97 -18.03 -9.21
C LEU A 178 14.85 -17.15 -10.11
N ASN A 179 14.55 -15.85 -10.21
CA ASN A 179 15.38 -14.91 -10.97
C ASN A 179 16.79 -14.74 -10.37
N ILE A 180 16.92 -14.99 -9.07
CA ILE A 180 18.17 -14.80 -8.32
C ILE A 180 18.88 -16.14 -8.10
N SER A 181 18.13 -17.24 -8.05
CA SER A 181 18.65 -18.59 -7.74
C SER A 181 19.54 -19.15 -8.85
N PRO A 182 20.76 -19.61 -8.55
CA PRO A 182 21.67 -20.21 -9.55
C PRO A 182 21.30 -21.64 -9.92
N SER A 183 20.84 -22.41 -8.93
CA SER A 183 20.64 -23.86 -9.03
C SER A 183 19.39 -24.25 -9.79
N LEU A 184 18.42 -23.33 -9.93
CA LEU A 184 17.11 -23.62 -10.54
C LEU A 184 17.08 -23.36 -12.05
N TRP A 185 18.04 -22.62 -12.61
CA TRP A 185 18.13 -22.41 -14.07
C TRP A 185 18.42 -23.70 -14.83
N GLY A 186 19.08 -24.68 -14.20
CA GLY A 186 19.34 -25.99 -14.79
C GLY A 186 18.09 -26.87 -14.97
N ILE A 187 16.94 -26.47 -14.43
CA ILE A 187 15.67 -27.20 -14.55
C ILE A 187 14.96 -26.86 -15.86
N PHE A 188 15.21 -25.67 -16.43
CA PHE A 188 14.46 -25.16 -17.57
C PHE A 188 15.30 -25.18 -18.85
N TYR A 189 14.66 -25.59 -19.96
CA TYR A 189 15.32 -25.72 -21.26
C TYR A 189 15.81 -24.39 -21.85
N ASP A 190 15.10 -23.28 -21.56
CA ASP A 190 15.50 -21.92 -21.95
C ASP A 190 15.35 -20.94 -20.78
N HIS A 191 16.49 -20.57 -20.21
CA HIS A 191 16.59 -19.61 -19.11
C HIS A 191 16.10 -18.21 -19.50
N ARG A 192 16.18 -17.80 -20.78
CA ARG A 192 15.83 -16.44 -21.20
C ARG A 192 14.33 -16.23 -21.20
N ILE A 193 13.58 -17.22 -21.70
CA ILE A 193 12.12 -17.19 -21.71
C ILE A 193 11.58 -17.20 -20.28
N VAL A 194 12.14 -18.05 -19.40
CA VAL A 194 11.73 -18.10 -17.99
C VAL A 194 11.99 -16.76 -17.31
N ALA A 195 13.17 -16.16 -17.49
CA ALA A 195 13.50 -14.84 -16.93
C ALA A 195 12.50 -13.76 -17.40
N PHE A 196 12.15 -13.75 -18.68
CA PHE A 196 11.19 -12.81 -19.25
C PHE A 196 9.79 -13.00 -18.65
N VAL A 197 9.29 -14.23 -18.59
CA VAL A 197 7.98 -14.54 -18.00
C VAL A 197 7.94 -14.13 -16.53
N LEU A 198 8.98 -14.45 -15.76
CA LEU A 198 9.08 -14.06 -14.35
C LEU A 198 9.14 -12.53 -14.18
N ALA A 199 9.80 -11.80 -15.07
CA ALA A 199 9.80 -10.34 -15.06
C ALA A 199 8.41 -9.76 -15.33
N VAL A 200 7.65 -10.30 -16.29
CA VAL A 200 6.26 -9.90 -16.54
C VAL A 200 5.36 -10.20 -15.33
N LEU A 201 5.52 -11.37 -14.74
CA LEU A 201 4.79 -11.77 -13.53
C LEU A 201 5.08 -10.85 -12.34
N GLU A 202 6.33 -10.40 -12.18
CA GLU A 202 6.71 -9.44 -11.14
C GLU A 202 6.05 -8.07 -11.35
N ILE A 203 5.91 -7.61 -12.61
CA ILE A 203 5.16 -6.38 -12.93
C ILE A 203 3.69 -6.52 -12.55
N LEU A 204 3.05 -7.65 -12.87
CA LEU A 204 1.66 -7.90 -12.50
C LEU A 204 1.47 -7.97 -10.97
N ARG A 205 2.42 -8.58 -10.26
CA ARG A 205 2.43 -8.62 -8.79
C ARG A 205 2.47 -7.21 -8.20
N ARG A 206 3.29 -6.31 -8.76
CA ARG A 206 3.34 -4.90 -8.33
C ARG A 206 2.10 -4.12 -8.66
N PHE A 207 1.54 -4.31 -9.86
CA PHE A 207 0.26 -3.72 -10.22
C PHE A 207 -0.80 -4.08 -9.18
N GLN A 208 -0.89 -5.35 -8.80
CA GLN A 208 -1.76 -5.80 -7.72
C GLN A 208 -1.43 -5.13 -6.37
N TRP A 209 -0.17 -5.15 -5.95
CA TRP A 209 0.27 -4.52 -4.69
C TRP A 209 -0.08 -3.03 -4.64
N ASN A 210 0.05 -2.31 -5.77
CA ASN A 210 -0.27 -0.88 -5.87
C ASN A 210 -1.74 -0.59 -5.58
N PHE A 211 -2.68 -1.39 -6.11
CA PHE A 211 -4.11 -1.20 -5.81
C PHE A 211 -4.39 -1.33 -4.32
N TYR A 212 -3.99 -2.44 -3.72
CA TYR A 212 -4.31 -2.70 -2.32
C TYR A 212 -3.55 -1.76 -1.36
N ARG A 213 -2.31 -1.37 -1.71
CA ARG A 213 -1.54 -0.37 -0.95
C ARG A 213 -2.21 0.99 -0.99
N MET A 214 -2.62 1.46 -2.17
CA MET A 214 -3.29 2.74 -2.34
C MET A 214 -4.66 2.75 -1.68
N GLU A 215 -5.40 1.64 -1.77
CA GLU A 215 -6.67 1.46 -1.08
C GLU A 215 -6.48 1.53 0.45
N ASN A 216 -5.47 0.85 0.99
CA ASN A 216 -5.16 0.90 2.43
C ASN A 216 -4.76 2.31 2.89
N GLU A 217 -3.94 3.00 2.11
CA GLU A 217 -3.56 4.39 2.40
C GLU A 217 -4.78 5.33 2.33
N HIS A 218 -5.70 5.12 1.37
CA HIS A 218 -6.92 5.89 1.25
C HIS A 218 -7.84 5.67 2.47
N VAL A 219 -8.10 4.41 2.84
CA VAL A 219 -8.94 4.06 4.00
C VAL A 219 -8.35 4.63 5.28
N ASN A 220 -7.03 4.51 5.50
CA ASN A 220 -6.38 5.07 6.68
C ASN A 220 -6.41 6.61 6.70
N ASN A 221 -6.31 7.28 5.55
CA ASN A 221 -6.41 8.74 5.50
C ASN A 221 -7.85 9.25 5.69
N CYS A 222 -8.86 8.53 5.19
CA CYS A 222 -10.28 8.82 5.43
C CYS A 222 -10.67 8.59 6.89
N GLY A 223 -10.24 7.48 7.50
CA GLY A 223 -10.51 7.15 8.90
C GLY A 223 -9.87 8.12 9.89
N ASN A 224 -8.73 8.73 9.55
CA ASN A 224 -8.08 9.77 10.35
C ASN A 224 -8.55 11.21 10.01
N PHE A 225 -9.64 11.38 9.26
CA PHE A 225 -10.16 12.67 8.78
C PHE A 225 -9.14 13.53 8.01
N ARG A 226 -8.08 12.91 7.50
CA ARG A 226 -7.01 13.61 6.77
C ARG A 226 -7.39 13.89 5.32
N ALA A 227 -8.37 13.14 4.79
CA ALA A 227 -8.86 13.23 3.41
C ALA A 227 -10.16 14.04 3.24
N ILE A 228 -10.82 14.44 4.32
CA ILE A 228 -12.11 15.16 4.27
C ILE A 228 -11.89 16.55 4.87
N ARG A 229 -12.18 17.61 4.09
CA ARG A 229 -12.03 19.02 4.52
C ARG A 229 -13.14 19.47 5.49
N GLU A 230 -14.09 18.59 5.80
CA GLU A 230 -15.19 18.84 6.72
C GLU A 230 -14.91 18.09 8.03
N ILE A 231 -14.30 18.83 8.95
CA ILE A 231 -14.17 18.44 10.35
C ILE A 231 -15.59 18.55 10.95
N PRO A 232 -16.17 17.50 11.55
CA PRO A 232 -17.40 17.66 12.30
C PRO A 232 -17.12 18.66 13.43
N LEU A 233 -17.74 19.83 13.35
CA LEU A 233 -17.55 20.92 14.31
C LEU A 233 -18.00 20.43 15.71
N PRO A 234 -17.14 20.53 16.74
CA PRO A 234 -17.52 20.11 18.10
C PRO A 234 -18.66 20.93 18.71
N PHE A 235 -19.02 22.06 18.10
CA PHE A 235 -19.82 23.12 18.73
C PHE A 235 -21.10 23.48 17.97
N ALA A 236 -21.54 22.67 17.01
CA ALA A 236 -22.75 23.01 16.24
C ALA A 236 -24.06 22.91 17.05
N LEU A 237 -24.06 22.42 18.29
CA LEU A 237 -25.29 22.24 19.08
C LEU A 237 -25.55 23.35 20.12
N GLU A 238 -24.51 24.00 20.67
CA GLU A 238 -24.73 25.02 21.71
C GLU A 238 -25.35 26.32 21.16
N LEU A 239 -25.08 26.67 19.89
CA LEU A 239 -25.66 27.86 19.26
C LEU A 239 -27.13 27.71 18.87
N PHE A 240 -27.62 26.47 18.68
CA PHE A 240 -29.04 26.22 18.48
C PHE A 240 -29.79 26.11 19.80
N ASP A 241 -29.13 25.69 20.87
CA ASP A 241 -29.73 25.60 22.21
C ASP A 241 -29.82 26.98 22.88
N ASN A 242 -28.76 27.80 22.78
CA ASN A 242 -28.77 29.19 23.25
C ASN A 242 -29.74 30.08 22.46
N ARG A 243 -29.94 29.84 21.15
CA ARG A 243 -31.00 30.54 20.40
C ARG A 243 -32.40 30.08 20.77
N ARG A 244 -32.58 28.82 21.17
CA ARG A 244 -33.88 28.32 21.65
C ARG A 244 -34.25 28.87 23.02
N SER A 245 -33.26 29.17 23.85
CA SER A 245 -33.45 29.75 25.19
C SER A 245 -33.52 31.28 25.22
N GLN A 246 -33.23 31.97 24.10
CA GLN A 246 -33.34 33.43 23.95
C GLN A 246 -34.65 33.90 23.30
N VAL A 247 -35.54 32.98 22.88
CA VAL A 247 -36.85 33.33 22.34
C VAL A 247 -37.88 33.26 23.46
N GLU A 248 -38.33 34.41 23.95
CA GLU A 248 -39.48 34.53 24.84
C GLU A 248 -40.73 33.87 24.22
N PRO A 249 -41.63 33.26 25.03
CA PRO A 249 -42.78 32.53 24.53
C PRO A 249 -43.83 33.48 23.97
N ALA A 250 -43.93 33.58 22.66
CA ALA A 250 -45.09 34.19 22.02
C ALA A 250 -46.28 33.22 22.05
N THR A 251 -47.25 33.55 22.90
CA THR A 251 -48.66 33.11 22.94
C THR A 251 -48.98 31.61 23.19
N PRO A 252 -49.64 31.26 24.31
CA PRO A 252 -49.89 29.87 24.74
C PRO A 252 -51.12 29.20 24.08
N GLY A 253 -51.41 29.51 22.80
CA GLY A 253 -52.62 29.02 22.11
C GLY A 253 -52.40 28.06 20.94
N LEU A 254 -51.21 28.08 20.31
CA LEU A 254 -51.00 27.40 19.02
C LEU A 254 -50.32 26.02 19.14
N HIS A 255 -49.52 25.82 20.20
CA HIS A 255 -48.76 24.58 20.40
C HIS A 255 -49.62 23.38 20.81
N SER A 256 -50.77 23.59 21.45
CA SER A 256 -51.66 22.50 21.89
C SER A 256 -52.50 21.91 20.74
N ALA A 257 -52.83 22.72 19.72
CA ALA A 257 -53.56 22.25 18.54
C ALA A 257 -52.66 21.41 17.63
N PHE A 258 -51.42 21.87 17.37
CA PHE A 258 -50.47 21.19 16.50
C PHE A 258 -49.98 19.85 17.08
N ALA A 259 -49.79 19.78 18.40
CA ALA A 259 -49.37 18.55 19.07
C ALA A 259 -50.44 17.45 19.03
N ASN A 260 -51.73 17.83 19.07
CA ASN A 260 -52.84 16.88 18.97
C ASN A 260 -53.04 16.35 17.55
N GLU A 261 -52.88 17.18 16.51
CA GLU A 261 -53.01 16.73 15.11
C GLU A 261 -51.83 15.86 14.67
N CYS A 262 -50.61 16.15 15.13
CA CYS A 262 -49.44 15.31 14.83
C CYS A 262 -49.53 13.92 15.50
N HIS A 263 -50.21 13.79 16.64
CA HIS A 263 -50.45 12.51 17.29
C HIS A 263 -51.49 11.63 16.57
N THR A 264 -52.35 12.22 15.73
CA THR A 264 -53.31 11.46 14.91
C THR A 264 -52.69 10.87 13.64
N LEU A 265 -51.56 11.41 13.19
CA LEU A 265 -50.76 10.82 12.12
C LEU A 265 -49.80 9.81 12.75
N GLY A 266 -50.13 8.53 12.62
CA GLY A 266 -49.29 7.43 13.08
C GLY A 266 -47.89 7.44 12.45
N PRO A 267 -46.96 6.63 12.97
CA PRO A 267 -45.54 6.64 12.59
C PRO A 267 -45.23 6.23 11.13
N ASP A 268 -46.24 5.82 10.36
CA ASP A 268 -46.11 5.39 8.95
C ASP A 268 -46.50 6.50 7.94
N ALA A 269 -46.80 7.72 8.40
CA ALA A 269 -47.15 8.83 7.51
C ALA A 269 -45.96 9.31 6.68
N SER A 270 -46.22 9.67 5.42
CA SER A 270 -45.16 10.03 4.48
C SER A 270 -44.56 11.41 4.80
N ALA A 271 -43.28 11.61 4.49
CA ALA A 271 -42.58 12.88 4.77
C ALA A 271 -43.27 14.11 4.12
N ASN A 272 -44.01 13.91 3.03
CA ASN A 272 -44.79 14.97 2.37
C ASN A 272 -46.04 15.41 3.15
N GLU A 273 -46.64 14.52 3.94
CA GLU A 273 -47.80 14.86 4.78
C GLU A 273 -47.39 15.69 5.99
N HIS A 274 -46.28 15.34 6.63
CA HIS A 274 -45.69 16.16 7.69
C HIS A 274 -45.25 17.54 7.17
N ALA A 275 -44.69 17.62 5.96
CA ALA A 275 -44.29 18.90 5.35
C ALA A 275 -45.50 19.79 5.00
N SER A 276 -46.62 19.21 4.58
CA SER A 276 -47.84 19.95 4.24
C SER A 276 -48.51 20.57 5.47
N LEU A 277 -48.51 19.86 6.61
CA LEU A 277 -49.00 20.39 7.89
C LEU A 277 -48.14 21.53 8.44
N LEU A 278 -46.81 21.42 8.31
CA LEU A 278 -45.89 22.51 8.65
C LEU A 278 -46.12 23.76 7.79
N HIS A 279 -46.45 23.59 6.51
CA HIS A 279 -46.76 24.70 5.62
C HIS A 279 -48.10 25.38 5.94
N ALA A 280 -49.11 24.62 6.37
CA ALA A 280 -50.42 25.15 6.74
C ALA A 280 -50.37 26.04 8.00
N HIS A 281 -49.51 25.71 8.97
CA HIS A 281 -49.40 26.45 10.24
C HIS A 281 -48.37 27.58 10.24
N THR A 282 -47.57 27.73 9.18
CA THR A 282 -46.57 28.81 9.04
C THR A 282 -47.05 29.98 8.18
N ALA A 283 -48.25 29.91 7.58
CA ALA A 283 -48.85 31.02 6.86
C ALA A 283 -49.38 32.09 7.83
N TYR A 284 -48.59 33.12 8.08
CA TYR A 284 -49.02 34.34 8.77
C TYR A 284 -50.19 35.01 8.02
N PRO A 285 -51.22 35.56 8.70
CA PRO A 285 -52.24 36.37 8.05
C PRO A 285 -51.62 37.70 7.61
N SER A 286 -51.68 37.98 6.31
CA SER A 286 -51.43 39.32 5.78
C SER A 286 -52.48 40.29 6.32
N SER A 287 -52.08 41.18 7.22
CA SER A 287 -52.86 42.33 7.63
C SER A 287 -53.04 43.27 6.43
N GLY A 288 -54.24 43.31 5.85
CA GLY A 288 -54.68 44.34 4.92
C GLY A 288 -55.79 45.17 5.58
N SER A 289 -55.51 46.46 5.76
CA SER A 289 -56.47 47.56 5.95
C SER A 289 -57.53 47.59 4.87
#